data_AF-A0A9E4SJN4-F1
#
_entry.id   AF-A0A9E4SJN4-F1
#
_cell.length_a   1.000
_cell.length_b   1.000
_cell.length_c   1.000
_cell.angle_alpha   90.00
_cell.angle_beta   90.00
_cell.angle_gamma   90.00
#
_symmetry.space_group_name_H-M   'P 1'
#
loop_
_entity.id
_entity.type
_entity.pdbx_description
1 polymer ?
#
loop_
_entity_poly.entity_id
_entity_poly.type
_entity_poly.pdbx_seq_one_letter_code
_entity_poly.pdbx_strand_id
1 'polypeptide(L)'
;MTQFVHVAKILPGQTEAFLAAVKGGFEGAAPALKSAGLTRITCFHSPEADSGDGGLLVTIYEADDAAAIEGLYRNPAVIAAEERNHGTLVTPHGHDSVPANVPFLTLDLT
;
A
#
# COMPACT_ATOMS: atom_id res chain seq x y z
N MET A 1 12.98 0.37 -14.05
CA MET A 1 11.76 0.45 -13.23
C MET A 1 11.91 -0.49 -12.07
N THR A 2 11.93 0.07 -10.85
CA THR A 2 12.03 -0.63 -9.59
C THR A 2 10.63 -0.83 -9.02
N GLN A 3 10.38 -1.99 -8.41
CA GLN A 3 9.12 -2.30 -7.75
C GLN A 3 9.39 -2.58 -6.27
N PHE A 4 8.52 -2.06 -5.41
CA PHE A 4 8.51 -2.38 -3.99
C PHE A 4 7.11 -2.78 -3.59
N VAL A 5 7.02 -3.82 -2.76
CA VAL A 5 5.74 -4.30 -2.29
C VAL A 5 5.67 -4.15 -0.78
N HIS A 6 4.54 -3.61 -0.35
CA HIS A 6 4.17 -3.44 1.03
C HIS A 6 2.94 -4.28 1.32
N VAL A 7 2.91 -4.94 2.47
CA VAL A 7 1.78 -5.75 2.91
C VAL A 7 1.32 -5.27 4.27
N ALA A 8 0.03 -5.03 4.39
CA ALA A 8 -0.58 -4.44 5.56
C ALA A 8 -1.78 -5.27 6.02
N LYS A 9 -1.96 -5.44 7.34
CA LYS A 9 -3.11 -6.15 7.88
C LYS A 9 -4.35 -5.26 7.90
N ILE A 10 -5.48 -5.81 7.48
CA ILE A 10 -6.81 -5.22 7.61
C ILE A 10 -7.48 -5.90 8.80
N LEU A 11 -7.97 -5.11 9.75
CA LEU A 11 -8.64 -5.64 10.94
C LEU A 11 -10.03 -6.23 10.59
N PRO A 12 -10.51 -7.25 11.31
CA PRO A 12 -11.83 -7.84 11.08
C PRO A 12 -12.95 -6.80 11.12
N GLY A 13 -13.88 -6.86 10.15
CA GLY A 13 -15.00 -5.93 10.03
C GLY A 13 -14.62 -4.50 9.63
N GLN A 14 -13.36 -4.23 9.27
CA GLN A 14 -12.88 -2.89 8.90
C GLN A 14 -12.63 -2.75 7.39
N THR A 15 -12.79 -3.81 6.59
CA THR A 15 -12.35 -3.82 5.18
C THR A 15 -12.84 -2.62 4.37
N GLU A 16 -14.14 -2.35 4.33
CA GLU A 16 -14.67 -1.25 3.50
C GLU A 16 -14.16 0.13 3.95
N ALA A 17 -14.23 0.43 5.25
CA ALA A 17 -13.78 1.70 5.81
C ALA A 17 -12.27 1.91 5.61
N PHE A 18 -11.50 0.84 5.79
CA PHE A 18 -10.06 0.84 5.60
C PHE A 18 -9.68 1.10 4.13
N LEU A 19 -10.30 0.38 3.19
CA LEU A 19 -10.04 0.56 1.75
C LEU A 19 -10.43 1.97 1.28
N ALA A 20 -11.54 2.53 1.77
CA ALA A 20 -11.95 3.90 1.46
C ALA A 20 -10.93 4.92 1.98
N ALA A 21 -10.42 4.75 3.20
CA ALA A 21 -9.40 5.62 3.78
C ALA A 21 -8.07 5.56 2.98
N VAL A 22 -7.62 4.36 2.63
CA VAL A 22 -6.41 4.14 1.82
C VAL A 22 -6.55 4.78 0.44
N LYS A 23 -7.68 4.54 -0.25
CA LYS A 23 -7.95 5.13 -1.57
C LYS A 23 -7.94 6.66 -1.50
N GLY A 24 -8.66 7.25 -0.56
CA GLY A 24 -8.70 8.71 -0.37
C GLY A 24 -7.34 9.30 -0.02
N GLY A 25 -6.53 8.59 0.78
CA GLY A 25 -5.17 8.99 1.12
C GLY A 25 -4.25 9.04 -0.09
N PHE A 26 -4.24 7.99 -0.93
CA PHE A 26 -3.42 7.97 -2.15
C PHE A 26 -3.88 8.99 -3.18
N GLU A 27 -5.18 9.11 -3.42
CA GLU A 27 -5.73 10.10 -4.36
C GLU A 27 -5.41 11.53 -3.91
N GLY A 28 -5.54 11.83 -2.62
CA GLY A 28 -5.19 13.14 -2.05
C GLY A 28 -3.68 13.44 -2.06
N ALA A 29 -2.84 12.41 -1.95
CA ALA A 29 -1.39 12.54 -1.95
C ALA A 29 -0.74 12.41 -3.34
N ALA A 30 -1.51 12.14 -4.40
CA ALA A 30 -1.00 11.82 -5.74
C ALA A 30 0.04 12.84 -6.27
N PRO A 31 -0.15 14.17 -6.15
CA PRO A 31 0.87 15.13 -6.59
C PRO A 31 2.19 15.03 -5.81
N ALA A 32 2.11 14.79 -4.50
CA ALA A 32 3.28 14.65 -3.63
C ALA A 32 4.04 13.33 -3.94
N LEU A 33 3.30 12.25 -4.22
CA LEU A 33 3.88 10.95 -4.57
C LEU A 33 4.57 11.00 -5.95
N LYS A 34 3.95 11.67 -6.94
CA LYS A 34 4.57 11.93 -8.25
C LYS A 34 5.85 12.75 -8.12
N SER A 35 5.83 13.83 -7.34
CA SER A 35 7.01 14.67 -7.10
C SER A 35 8.10 13.97 -6.28
N ALA A 36 7.75 12.95 -5.50
CA ALA A 36 8.71 12.08 -4.83
C ALA A 36 9.34 11.03 -5.77
N GLY A 37 8.90 10.92 -7.02
CA GLY A 37 9.48 10.02 -8.04
C GLY A 37 8.74 8.70 -8.22
N LEU A 38 7.55 8.52 -7.63
CA LEU A 38 6.70 7.35 -7.91
C LEU A 38 6.00 7.51 -9.26
N THR A 39 5.98 6.43 -10.05
CA THR A 39 5.40 6.38 -11.39
C THR A 39 4.06 5.62 -11.41
N ARG A 40 3.90 4.62 -10.54
CA ARG A 40 2.65 3.86 -10.42
C ARG A 40 2.46 3.31 -9.01
N ILE A 41 1.20 3.26 -8.58
CA ILE A 41 0.79 2.59 -7.34
C ILE A 41 -0.38 1.67 -7.67
N THR A 42 -0.26 0.41 -7.29
CA THR A 42 -1.31 -0.60 -7.47
C THR A 42 -1.60 -1.26 -6.15
N CYS A 43 -2.88 -1.37 -5.80
CA CYS A 43 -3.29 -1.98 -4.54
C CYS A 43 -4.23 -3.17 -4.80
N PHE A 44 -4.00 -4.25 -4.06
CA PHE A 44 -4.84 -5.45 -3.99
C PHE A 44 -5.24 -5.68 -2.54
N HIS A 45 -6.35 -6.38 -2.33
CA HIS A 45 -6.69 -6.85 -0.99
C HIS A 45 -7.21 -8.29 -1.04
N SER A 46 -7.06 -9.02 0.06
CA SER A 46 -7.75 -10.30 0.25
C SER A 46 -9.16 -10.06 0.78
N PRO A 47 -10.07 -11.03 0.60
CA PRO A 47 -11.27 -11.12 1.42
C PRO A 47 -10.91 -11.25 2.91
N GLU A 48 -11.83 -10.93 3.81
CA GLU A 48 -11.69 -11.30 5.22
C GLU A 48 -11.74 -12.83 5.34
N ALA A 49 -10.83 -13.40 6.11
CA ALA A 49 -10.86 -14.82 6.42
C ALA A 49 -11.92 -15.13 7.47
N ASP A 50 -12.68 -16.22 7.27
CA ASP A 50 -13.65 -16.74 8.25
C ASP A 50 -13.02 -17.11 9.60
N SER A 51 -11.68 -17.22 9.66
CA SER A 51 -10.90 -17.47 10.88
C SER A 51 -10.87 -16.29 11.85
N GLY A 52 -11.40 -15.12 11.47
CA GLY A 52 -11.34 -13.90 12.29
C GLY A 52 -9.96 -13.23 12.28
N ASP A 53 -9.05 -13.68 11.42
CA ASP A 53 -7.70 -13.12 11.29
C ASP A 53 -7.69 -11.79 10.52
N GLY A 54 -8.80 -11.42 9.89
CA GLY A 54 -8.93 -10.20 9.08
C GLY A 54 -8.52 -10.42 7.62
N GLY A 55 -8.20 -9.33 6.93
CA GLY A 55 -7.73 -9.33 5.54
C GLY A 55 -6.31 -8.80 5.40
N LEU A 56 -5.79 -8.79 4.17
CA LEU A 56 -4.51 -8.18 3.82
C LEU A 56 -4.72 -7.13 2.74
N LEU A 57 -3.98 -6.03 2.83
CA LEU A 57 -3.72 -5.09 1.75
C LEU A 57 -2.32 -5.37 1.20
N VAL A 58 -2.19 -5.43 -0.13
CA VAL A 58 -0.90 -5.50 -0.81
C VAL A 58 -0.78 -4.27 -1.71
N THR A 59 0.21 -3.43 -1.45
CA THR A 59 0.50 -2.22 -2.23
C THR A 59 1.81 -2.40 -2.98
N ILE A 60 1.78 -2.21 -4.30
CA ILE A 60 2.95 -2.20 -5.17
C ILE A 60 3.24 -0.77 -5.57
N TYR A 61 4.42 -0.27 -5.19
CA TYR A 61 4.95 1.02 -5.63
C TYR A 61 5.96 0.79 -6.74
N GLU A 62 5.90 1.64 -7.76
CA GLU A 62 6.83 1.62 -8.87
C GLU A 62 7.48 2.99 -9.02
N ALA A 63 8.77 2.98 -9.32
CA ALA A 63 9.58 4.17 -9.54
C ALA A 63 10.71 3.87 -10.51
N ASP A 64 11.28 4.89 -11.14
CA ASP A 64 12.47 4.72 -11.98
C ASP A 64 13.75 4.55 -11.14
N ASP A 65 13.78 5.15 -9.96
CA ASP A 65 14.87 5.08 -8.99
C ASP A 65 14.37 4.47 -7.66
N ALA A 66 15.10 3.50 -7.12
CA ALA A 66 14.81 2.88 -5.82
C ALA A 66 14.86 3.90 -4.67
N ALA A 67 15.67 4.95 -4.79
CA ALA A 67 15.80 5.99 -3.78
C ALA A 67 14.48 6.75 -3.50
N ALA A 68 13.59 6.84 -4.50
CA ALA A 68 12.27 7.44 -4.34
C ALA A 68 11.42 6.68 -3.31
N ILE A 69 11.47 5.35 -3.35
CA ILE A 69 10.71 4.47 -2.47
C ILE A 69 11.34 4.46 -1.06
N GLU A 70 12.68 4.41 -0.97
CA GLU A 70 13.36 4.55 0.33
C GLU A 70 13.04 5.89 1.00
N GLY A 71 12.97 6.97 0.21
CA GLY A 71 12.59 8.30 0.67
C GLY A 71 11.16 8.34 1.21
N LEU A 72 10.23 7.65 0.56
CA LEU A 72 8.83 7.55 1.01
C LEU A 72 8.72 6.96 2.42
N TYR A 73 9.44 5.86 2.69
CA TYR A 73 9.42 5.21 4.01
C TYR A 73 10.25 5.92 5.09
N ARG A 74 10.99 6.97 4.72
CA ARG A 74 11.61 7.90 5.68
C ARG A 74 10.74 9.11 5.96
N ASN A 75 9.62 9.29 5.24
CA ASN A 75 8.73 10.42 5.44
C ASN A 75 7.93 10.26 6.75
N PRO A 76 8.05 11.17 7.73
CA PRO A 76 7.34 11.07 8.99
C PRO A 76 5.82 11.02 8.85
N ALA A 77 5.25 11.66 7.82
CA ALA A 77 3.82 11.62 7.56
C ALA A 77 3.35 10.24 7.10
N VAL A 78 4.17 9.55 6.31
CA VAL A 78 3.90 8.16 5.87
C VAL A 78 4.00 7.25 7.08
N ILE A 79 5.08 7.35 7.87
CA ILE A 79 5.25 6.56 9.10
C ILE A 79 4.06 6.75 10.05
N ALA A 80 3.64 7.98 10.31
CA ALA A 80 2.49 8.26 11.19
C ALA A 80 1.13 7.81 10.62
N ALA A 81 1.00 7.68 9.29
CA ALA A 81 -0.17 7.10 8.65
C ALA A 81 -0.16 5.57 8.79
N GLU A 82 0.98 4.93 8.53
CA GLU A 82 1.19 3.50 8.71
C GLU A 82 0.95 3.05 10.16
N GLU A 83 1.46 3.79 11.15
CA GLU A 83 1.24 3.50 12.57
C GLU A 83 -0.24 3.60 12.98
N ARG A 84 -0.96 4.63 12.51
CA ARG A 84 -2.40 4.78 12.76
C ARG A 84 -3.22 3.67 12.15
N ASN A 85 -2.85 3.23 10.95
CA ASN A 85 -3.63 2.30 10.15
C ASN A 85 -3.34 0.83 10.47
N HIS A 86 -2.09 0.51 10.86
CA HIS A 86 -1.60 -0.86 10.97
C HIS A 86 -0.99 -1.22 12.33
N GLY A 87 -0.81 -0.24 13.24
CA GLY A 87 -0.27 -0.47 14.58
C GLY A 87 1.21 -0.87 14.64
N THR A 88 1.79 -1.43 13.56
CA THR A 88 3.24 -1.73 13.43
C THR A 88 3.62 -1.82 11.95
N LEU A 89 4.78 -1.26 11.59
CA LEU A 89 5.37 -1.31 10.25
C LEU A 89 5.74 -2.76 9.89
N VAL A 90 5.02 -3.37 8.94
CA VAL A 90 5.35 -4.71 8.44
C VAL A 90 6.47 -4.56 7.41
N THR A 91 7.63 -5.07 7.78
CA THR A 91 8.89 -5.14 7.01
C THR A 91 8.65 -5.95 5.71
N PRO A 92 9.37 -5.72 4.59
CA PRO A 92 9.10 -6.42 3.34
C PRO A 92 9.32 -7.94 3.51
N HIS A 93 8.27 -8.73 3.26
CA HIS A 93 8.33 -10.19 3.21
C HIS A 93 8.51 -10.65 1.77
N GLY A 94 9.34 -11.69 1.54
CA GLY A 94 9.64 -12.24 0.21
C GLY A 94 8.42 -12.79 -0.54
N HIS A 95 8.47 -12.73 -1.88
CA HIS A 95 7.31 -12.70 -2.79
C HIS A 95 6.98 -14.01 -3.52
N ASP A 96 7.05 -15.17 -2.88
CA ASP A 96 6.87 -16.43 -3.61
C ASP A 96 5.40 -16.85 -3.85
N SER A 97 4.39 -16.09 -3.41
CA SER A 97 3.01 -16.60 -3.42
C SER A 97 1.88 -15.56 -3.42
N VAL A 98 1.83 -14.61 -4.37
CA VAL A 98 0.61 -13.80 -4.57
C VAL A 98 -0.14 -14.30 -5.83
N PRO A 99 -1.27 -15.02 -5.68
CA PRO A 99 -2.11 -15.41 -6.81
C PRO A 99 -2.74 -14.16 -7.45
N ALA A 100 -2.97 -14.23 -8.76
CA ALA A 100 -3.49 -13.17 -9.60
C ALA A 100 -4.79 -12.55 -9.03
N ASN A 101 -4.69 -11.38 -8.40
CA ASN A 101 -5.84 -10.61 -7.92
C ASN A 101 -6.20 -9.51 -8.93
N VAL A 102 -7.50 -9.22 -9.04
CA VAL A 102 -8.01 -8.06 -9.78
C VAL A 102 -7.66 -6.80 -8.97
N PRO A 103 -7.01 -5.78 -9.55
CA PRO A 103 -6.63 -4.57 -8.82
C PRO A 103 -7.88 -3.77 -8.42
N PHE A 104 -7.98 -3.38 -7.14
CA PHE A 104 -9.07 -2.49 -6.70
C PHE A 104 -8.77 -1.01 -7.01
N LEU A 105 -7.50 -0.67 -7.19
CA LEU A 105 -7.02 0.63 -7.61
C LEU A 105 -5.85 0.46 -8.57
N THR A 106 -5.92 1.13 -9.71
CA THR A 106 -4.79 1.36 -10.60
C THR A 106 -4.73 2.85 -10.86
N LEU A 107 -3.66 3.51 -10.41
CA LEU A 107 -3.46 4.94 -10.63
C LEU A 107 -2.22 5.15 -11.49
N ASP A 108 -2.44 5.66 -12.70
CA ASP A 108 -1.36 6.14 -13.57
C ASP A 108 -0.98 7.56 -13.15
N LEU A 109 0.30 7.75 -12.80
CA LEU A 109 0.83 9.04 -12.36
C LEU A 109 1.69 9.70 -13.44
N THR A 110 1.73 9.17 -14.67
CA THR A 110 2.50 9.78 -15.77
C THR A 110 1.95 11.14 -16.19
#